data_AF-E7DPJ5-F1
#
_entry.id   AF-E7DPJ5-F1
#
_cell.length_a   1.000
_cell.length_b   1.000
_cell.length_c   1.000
_cell.angle_alpha   90.00
_cell.angle_beta   90.00
_cell.angle_gamma   90.00
#
_symmetry.space_group_name_H-M   'P 1'
#
loop_
_entity.id
_entity.type
_entity.pdbx_description
1 polymer ?
#
loop_
_entity_poly.entity_id
_entity_poly.type
_entity_poly.pdbx_seq_one_letter_code
_entity_poly.pdbx_strand_id
1 'polypeptide(L)'
;MQLVAAINKPKLGLHSDAGSSKIYCNRQHGGLWYTLNGEPSDVPQTALTGYLKELRFENTERRKKETCKLLITIQADRTYILESGYDTHFSKCILAAMPAVTRSGNATLTPEQLYSPITLQPQPGTTDESVLFCRVWVGSELVMASYNEQTEWRQIWEQALAVTKAALEMAF
;
A
#
# COMPACT_ATOMS: atom_id res chain seq x y z
N MET A 1 21.02 5.82 1.97
CA MET A 1 20.88 6.04 0.51
C MET A 1 21.31 4.86 -0.36
N GLN A 2 22.41 4.12 -0.10
CA GLN A 2 22.88 3.04 -0.99
C GLN A 2 21.92 1.84 -1.18
N LEU A 3 21.10 1.47 -0.19
CA LEU A 3 20.22 0.29 -0.28
C LEU A 3 19.00 0.52 -1.21
N VAL A 4 18.37 1.70 -1.13
CA VAL A 4 17.24 2.08 -1.99
C VAL A 4 17.68 2.14 -3.46
N ALA A 5 18.90 2.62 -3.72
CA ALA A 5 19.49 2.66 -5.04
C ALA A 5 19.80 1.25 -5.60
N ALA A 6 20.08 0.27 -4.75
CA ALA A 6 20.29 -1.13 -5.18
C ALA A 6 18.98 -1.83 -5.54
N ILE A 7 17.89 -1.52 -4.84
CA ILE A 7 16.56 -2.15 -5.01
C ILE A 7 15.79 -1.58 -6.21
N ASN A 8 16.13 -0.37 -6.64
CA ASN A 8 15.66 0.21 -7.89
C ASN A 8 16.36 -0.37 -9.14
N LYS A 9 17.42 -1.18 -8.98
CA LYS A 9 18.10 -1.77 -10.13
C LYS A 9 17.28 -2.95 -10.65
N PRO A 10 17.11 -3.08 -11.98
CA PRO A 10 16.47 -4.26 -12.54
C PRO A 10 17.24 -5.52 -12.14
N LYS A 11 16.52 -6.62 -11.88
CA LYS A 11 17.13 -7.95 -11.79
C LYS A 11 17.88 -8.21 -13.11
N LEU A 12 19.15 -8.59 -13.01
CA LEU A 12 20.00 -8.89 -14.17
C LEU A 12 20.01 -10.41 -14.41
N GLY A 13 20.10 -10.83 -15.68
CA GLY A 13 20.12 -12.25 -16.07
C GLY A 13 18.73 -12.83 -16.36
N LEU A 14 18.63 -14.16 -16.43
CA LEU A 14 17.36 -14.85 -16.70
C LEU A 14 16.49 -14.90 -15.44
N HIS A 15 15.24 -14.45 -15.53
CA HIS A 15 14.25 -14.54 -14.47
C HIS A 15 12.84 -14.72 -15.07
N SER A 16 11.93 -15.32 -14.31
CA SER A 16 10.53 -15.56 -14.71
C SER A 16 9.66 -14.31 -14.67
N ASP A 17 10.07 -13.29 -13.94
CA ASP A 17 9.21 -12.19 -13.54
C ASP A 17 9.63 -10.87 -14.21
N ALA A 18 9.11 -10.62 -15.41
CA ALA A 18 9.28 -9.33 -16.08
C ALA A 18 8.20 -8.32 -15.62
N GLY A 19 8.61 -7.08 -15.33
CA GLY A 19 7.70 -5.97 -15.05
C GLY A 19 7.07 -5.94 -13.66
N SER A 20 6.06 -5.08 -13.49
CA SER A 20 5.31 -4.95 -12.24
C SER A 20 4.30 -6.09 -12.05
N SER A 21 4.03 -6.46 -10.80
CA SER A 21 2.96 -7.39 -10.43
C SER A 21 1.80 -6.62 -9.82
N LYS A 22 0.60 -6.75 -10.39
CA LYS A 22 -0.60 -6.08 -9.88
C LYS A 22 -1.33 -6.99 -8.90
N ILE A 23 -1.58 -6.49 -7.69
CA ILE A 23 -2.28 -7.20 -6.61
C ILE A 23 -3.57 -6.46 -6.30
N TYR A 24 -4.70 -7.15 -6.40
CA TYR A 24 -6.01 -6.63 -6.07
C TYR A 24 -6.29 -6.86 -4.59
N CYS A 25 -6.45 -5.77 -3.84
CA CYS A 25 -6.61 -5.78 -2.40
C CYS A 25 -8.08 -5.61 -2.04
N ASN A 26 -8.85 -6.67 -2.26
CA ASN A 26 -10.22 -6.79 -1.81
C ASN A 26 -10.49 -8.28 -1.51
N ARG A 27 -11.33 -8.56 -0.51
CA ARG A 27 -11.60 -9.92 -0.04
C ARG A 27 -12.56 -10.63 -1.01
N GLN A 28 -11.98 -11.18 -2.08
CA GLN A 28 -12.67 -11.94 -3.13
C GLN A 28 -11.85 -13.18 -3.50
N HIS A 29 -12.48 -14.11 -4.22
CA HIS A 29 -11.81 -15.31 -4.75
C HIS A 29 -11.12 -16.18 -3.68
N GLY A 30 -11.64 -16.18 -2.45
CA GLY A 30 -11.13 -16.99 -1.34
C GLY A 30 -9.90 -16.41 -0.62
N GLY A 31 -9.39 -15.27 -1.09
CA GLY A 31 -8.18 -14.62 -0.59
C GLY A 31 -8.42 -13.26 0.07
N LEU A 32 -7.40 -12.75 0.76
CA LEU A 32 -7.36 -11.36 1.20
C LEU A 32 -6.92 -10.41 0.07
N TRP A 33 -6.17 -10.96 -0.88
CA TRP A 33 -5.68 -10.29 -2.06
C TRP A 33 -5.36 -11.33 -3.15
N TYR A 34 -5.37 -10.91 -4.41
CA TYR A 34 -5.20 -11.83 -5.53
C TYR A 34 -4.52 -11.14 -6.70
N THR A 35 -4.00 -11.93 -7.64
CA THR A 35 -3.52 -11.45 -8.94
C THR A 35 -4.49 -11.83 -10.05
N LEU A 36 -4.46 -11.11 -11.17
CA LEU A 36 -5.21 -11.44 -12.39
C LEU A 36 -4.22 -11.66 -13.54
N ASN A 37 -3.92 -12.91 -13.84
CA ASN A 37 -3.14 -13.33 -15.00
C ASN A 37 -3.98 -14.29 -15.87
N GLY A 38 -5.09 -13.77 -16.42
CA GLY A 38 -6.16 -14.55 -17.03
C GLY A 38 -7.29 -14.79 -16.02
N GLU A 39 -7.08 -15.71 -15.09
CA GLU A 39 -8.03 -16.00 -14.00
C GLU A 39 -7.54 -15.46 -12.64
N PRO A 40 -8.45 -15.18 -11.69
CA PRO A 40 -8.09 -14.81 -10.33
C PRO A 40 -7.30 -15.92 -9.62
N SER A 41 -6.16 -15.55 -9.06
CA SER A 41 -5.32 -16.44 -8.25
C SER A 41 -4.97 -15.77 -6.93
N ASP A 42 -5.33 -16.44 -5.83
CA ASP A 42 -5.02 -15.99 -4.47
C ASP A 42 -3.50 -15.77 -4.28
N VAL A 43 -3.15 -14.74 -3.52
CA VAL A 43 -1.77 -14.50 -3.11
C VAL A 43 -1.62 -15.06 -1.69
N PRO A 44 -0.98 -16.22 -1.50
CA PRO A 44 -0.94 -16.92 -0.22
C PRO A 44 -0.08 -16.22 0.83
N GLN A 45 0.79 -15.30 0.42
CA GLN A 45 1.59 -14.50 1.32
C GLN A 45 0.69 -13.61 2.16
N THR A 46 1.00 -13.47 3.45
CA THR A 46 0.17 -12.70 4.39
C THR A 46 0.60 -11.23 4.53
N ALA A 47 1.73 -10.86 3.95
CA ALA A 47 2.30 -9.53 4.04
C ALA A 47 3.23 -9.23 2.85
N LEU A 48 3.35 -7.95 2.51
CA LEU A 48 4.28 -7.44 1.51
C LEU A 48 5.16 -6.38 2.16
N THR A 49 6.46 -6.62 2.17
CA THR A 49 7.46 -5.67 2.68
C THR A 49 8.25 -5.08 1.52
N GLY A 50 8.36 -3.75 1.49
CA GLY A 50 9.14 -3.05 0.49
C GLY A 50 9.13 -1.54 0.68
N TYR A 51 9.73 -0.83 -0.26
CA TYR A 51 9.81 0.62 -0.22
C TYR A 51 8.58 1.23 -0.88
N LEU A 52 7.86 2.07 -0.14
CA LEU A 52 6.77 2.84 -0.72
C LEU A 52 7.33 3.80 -1.77
N LYS A 53 6.87 3.65 -3.01
CA LYS A 53 7.27 4.50 -4.12
C LYS A 53 6.21 5.50 -4.50
N GLU A 54 4.94 5.13 -4.44
CA GLU A 54 3.88 5.99 -4.92
C GLU A 54 2.57 5.65 -4.24
N LEU A 55 1.80 6.69 -3.93
CA LEU A 55 0.37 6.61 -3.70
C LEU A 55 -0.29 7.43 -4.80
N ARG A 56 -1.22 6.83 -5.55
CA ARG A 56 -1.91 7.50 -6.65
C ARG A 56 -3.39 7.17 -6.63
N PHE A 57 -4.22 8.20 -6.77
CA PHE A 57 -5.64 8.02 -7.08
C PHE A 57 -5.81 7.93 -8.60
N GLU A 58 -6.54 6.92 -9.06
CA GLU A 58 -6.81 6.68 -10.47
C GLU A 58 -8.31 6.58 -10.69
N ASN A 59 -8.84 7.46 -11.53
CA ASN A 59 -10.23 7.39 -11.97
C ASN A 59 -10.34 6.31 -13.04
N THR A 60 -11.28 5.39 -12.84
CA THR A 60 -11.53 4.26 -13.72
C THR A 60 -13.03 4.13 -13.96
N GLU A 61 -13.43 3.62 -15.10
CA GLU A 61 -14.81 3.25 -15.35
C GLU A 61 -15.02 1.78 -15.03
N ARG A 62 -16.03 1.45 -14.21
CA ARG A 62 -16.48 0.08 -14.00
C ARG A 62 -17.99 0.02 -14.18
N ARG A 63 -18.45 -0.80 -15.14
CA ARG A 63 -19.89 -0.98 -15.44
C ARG A 63 -20.59 0.37 -15.71
N LYS A 64 -19.99 1.25 -16.52
CA LYS A 64 -20.53 2.59 -16.87
C LYS A 64 -20.70 3.54 -15.69
N LYS A 65 -20.00 3.28 -14.58
CA LYS A 65 -19.91 4.19 -13.44
C LYS A 65 -18.47 4.59 -13.25
N GLU A 66 -18.23 5.87 -13.06
CA GLU A 66 -16.94 6.36 -12.59
C GLU A 66 -16.67 5.81 -11.20
N THR A 67 -15.46 5.30 -11.02
CA THR A 67 -14.96 4.79 -9.74
C THR A 67 -13.55 5.29 -9.55
N CYS A 68 -13.16 5.56 -8.30
CA CYS A 68 -11.80 5.93 -7.97
C CYS A 68 -11.08 4.76 -7.29
N LYS A 69 -9.85 4.50 -7.70
CA LYS A 69 -8.97 3.49 -7.12
C LYS A 69 -7.79 4.15 -6.44
N LEU A 70 -7.36 3.57 -5.33
CA LEU A 70 -6.05 3.84 -4.76
C LEU A 70 -5.07 2.80 -5.31
N LEU A 71 -4.00 3.28 -5.93
CA LEU A 71 -2.84 2.50 -6.33
C LEU A 71 -1.69 2.78 -5.35
N ILE A 72 -1.11 1.71 -4.80
CA ILE A 72 0.06 1.77 -3.92
C ILE A 72 1.20 1.04 -4.62
N THR A 73 2.23 1.77 -5.02
CA THR A 73 3.41 1.20 -5.68
C THR A 73 4.46 0.88 -4.62
N ILE A 74 4.80 -0.40 -4.46
CA ILE A 74 5.85 -0.89 -3.57
C ILE A 74 6.99 -1.46 -4.40
N GLN A 75 8.22 -0.96 -4.17
CA GLN A 75 9.42 -1.57 -4.73
C GLN A 75 10.00 -2.58 -3.74
N ALA A 76 10.09 -3.85 -4.14
CA ALA A 76 10.70 -4.93 -3.38
C ALA A 76 11.62 -5.74 -4.29
N ASP A 77 11.55 -7.08 -4.26
CA ASP A 77 12.28 -7.95 -5.20
C ASP A 77 11.84 -7.76 -6.67
N ARG A 78 10.66 -7.17 -6.86
CA ARG A 78 10.13 -6.55 -8.08
C ARG A 78 9.21 -5.39 -7.70
N THR A 79 8.70 -4.67 -8.69
CA THR A 79 7.66 -3.66 -8.45
C THR A 79 6.31 -4.35 -8.25
N TYR A 80 5.61 -4.01 -7.17
CA TYR A 80 4.24 -4.42 -6.90
C TYR A 80 3.32 -3.19 -6.96
N ILE A 81 2.15 -3.33 -7.57
CA ILE A 81 1.11 -2.29 -7.61
C ILE A 81 -0.12 -2.87 -6.94
N LEU A 82 -0.41 -2.40 -5.73
CA LEU A 82 -1.58 -2.81 -4.96
C LEU A 82 -2.73 -1.89 -5.35
N GLU A 83 -3.83 -2.47 -5.84
CA GLU A 83 -5.03 -1.73 -6.20
C GLU A 83 -6.16 -2.01 -5.20
N SER A 84 -6.80 -0.96 -4.70
CA SER A 84 -8.06 -1.06 -3.97
C SER A 84 -9.01 0.08 -4.33
N GLY A 85 -10.29 -0.05 -3.98
CA GLY A 85 -11.21 1.08 -4.01
C GLY A 85 -10.76 2.16 -3.03
N TYR A 86 -10.82 3.43 -3.43
CA TYR A 86 -10.29 4.53 -2.63
C TYR A 86 -10.93 4.65 -1.23
N ASP A 87 -12.22 4.34 -1.10
CA ASP A 87 -13.00 4.50 0.14
C ASP A 87 -13.10 3.21 0.99
N THR A 88 -12.39 2.14 0.60
CA THR A 88 -12.40 0.88 1.35
C THR A 88 -11.63 0.99 2.67
N HIS A 89 -11.94 0.13 3.64
CA HIS A 89 -11.18 0.03 4.89
C HIS A 89 -9.68 -0.22 4.67
N PHE A 90 -9.33 -1.03 3.68
CA PHE A 90 -7.94 -1.28 3.28
C PHE A 90 -7.22 0.03 2.92
N SER A 91 -7.79 0.82 2.01
CA SER A 91 -7.24 2.11 1.59
C SER A 91 -7.17 3.11 2.74
N LYS A 92 -8.25 3.19 3.52
CA LYS A 92 -8.37 4.07 4.69
C LYS A 92 -7.29 3.78 5.75
N CYS A 93 -7.02 2.51 6.04
CA CYS A 93 -5.95 2.12 6.95
C CYS A 93 -4.56 2.58 6.49
N ILE A 94 -4.26 2.44 5.19
CA ILE A 94 -2.95 2.84 4.64
C ILE A 94 -2.83 4.37 4.64
N LEU A 95 -3.85 5.07 4.16
CA LEU A 95 -3.84 6.52 4.06
C LEU A 95 -3.77 7.18 5.44
N ALA A 96 -4.48 6.64 6.42
CA ALA A 96 -4.41 7.12 7.80
C ALA A 96 -3.05 6.79 8.46
N ALA A 97 -2.33 5.76 8.01
CA ALA A 97 -1.00 5.42 8.54
C ALA A 97 0.07 6.44 8.13
N MET A 98 -0.02 7.02 6.93
CA MET A 98 1.01 7.95 6.41
C MET A 98 1.23 9.19 7.29
N PRO A 99 0.20 9.89 7.79
CA PRO A 99 0.39 10.98 8.74
C PRO A 99 0.47 10.50 10.21
N ALA A 100 0.32 9.20 10.50
CA ALA A 100 0.18 8.69 11.87
C ALA A 100 1.51 8.37 12.55
N VAL A 101 1.46 8.44 13.89
CA VAL A 101 2.57 8.13 14.81
C VAL A 101 2.54 6.64 15.22
N THR A 102 3.70 5.99 15.37
CA THR A 102 3.79 4.61 15.90
C THR A 102 3.41 4.52 17.38
N ARG A 103 3.21 3.28 17.87
CA ARG A 103 2.93 3.00 19.29
C ARG A 103 3.93 3.60 20.27
N SER A 104 5.19 3.73 19.87
CA SER A 104 6.26 4.29 20.70
C SER A 104 6.19 5.82 20.79
N GLY A 105 5.28 6.48 20.06
CA GLY A 105 5.21 7.94 19.96
C GLY A 105 6.30 8.55 19.07
N ASN A 106 7.16 7.70 18.47
CA ASN A 106 8.42 8.15 17.89
C ASN A 106 8.46 8.12 16.37
N ALA A 107 7.49 7.47 15.71
CA ALA A 107 7.51 7.35 14.26
C ALA A 107 6.22 7.85 13.62
N THR A 108 6.20 9.12 13.26
CA THR A 108 5.37 9.58 12.14
C THR A 108 5.96 8.97 10.88
N LEU A 109 5.17 8.40 9.96
CA LEU A 109 5.67 8.04 8.61
C LEU A 109 6.10 9.34 7.86
N THR A 110 7.18 9.98 8.32
CA THR A 110 7.75 11.17 7.74
C THR A 110 8.40 10.81 6.41
N PRO A 111 8.69 11.80 5.57
CA PRO A 111 9.45 11.57 4.34
C PRO A 111 10.72 10.74 4.56
N GLU A 112 11.45 10.97 5.66
CA GLU A 112 12.66 10.24 6.01
C GLU A 112 12.39 8.78 6.40
N GLN A 113 11.27 8.53 7.09
CA GLN A 113 10.92 7.16 7.51
C GLN A 113 10.50 6.29 6.34
N LEU A 114 10.00 6.88 5.25
CA LEU A 114 9.72 6.18 4.00
C LEU A 114 10.98 5.71 3.25
N TYR A 115 12.18 6.07 3.74
CA TYR A 115 13.42 5.38 3.35
C TYR A 115 13.61 4.02 3.97
N SER A 116 12.82 3.67 4.97
CA SER A 116 12.78 2.31 5.50
C SER A 116 11.69 1.52 4.78
N PRO A 117 11.88 0.21 4.57
CA PRO A 117 10.82 -0.62 4.03
C PRO A 117 9.63 -0.63 5.00
N ILE A 118 8.43 -0.48 4.44
CA ILE A 118 7.17 -0.67 5.16
C ILE A 118 6.64 -2.07 4.87
N THR A 119 5.90 -2.63 5.82
CA THR A 119 5.16 -3.87 5.61
C THR A 119 3.66 -3.58 5.57
N LEU A 120 3.02 -4.00 4.49
CA LEU A 120 1.57 -3.99 4.33
C LEU A 120 1.05 -5.40 4.61
N GLN A 121 0.19 -5.53 5.61
CA GLN A 121 -0.38 -6.80 6.05
C GLN A 121 -1.91 -6.72 5.98
N PRO A 122 -2.55 -7.26 4.94
CA PRO A 122 -4.00 -7.34 4.87
C PRO A 122 -4.56 -8.14 6.04
N GLN A 123 -5.71 -7.71 6.57
CA GLN A 123 -6.38 -8.37 7.68
C GLN A 123 -7.87 -8.52 7.38
N PRO A 124 -8.47 -9.71 7.57
CA PRO A 124 -9.90 -9.87 7.41
C PRO A 124 -10.66 -9.07 8.46
N GLY A 125 -11.83 -8.53 8.09
CA GLY A 125 -12.82 -8.11 9.06
C GLY A 125 -13.34 -9.29 9.88
N THR A 126 -13.58 -9.05 11.17
CA THR A 126 -14.06 -10.07 12.12
C THR A 126 -15.56 -10.33 12.03
N THR A 127 -16.33 -9.32 11.60
CA THR A 127 -17.80 -9.36 11.61
C THR A 127 -18.38 -9.46 10.20
N ASP A 128 -17.79 -8.77 9.24
CA ASP A 128 -18.21 -8.78 7.83
C ASP A 128 -17.12 -9.43 6.99
N GLU A 129 -17.46 -10.53 6.33
CA GLU A 129 -16.54 -11.30 5.50
C GLU A 129 -16.10 -10.60 4.22
N SER A 130 -16.78 -9.52 3.82
CA SER A 130 -16.39 -8.70 2.67
C SER A 130 -15.36 -7.62 3.05
N VAL A 131 -15.21 -7.33 4.35
CA VAL A 131 -14.33 -6.27 4.83
C VAL A 131 -12.87 -6.73 4.85
N LEU A 132 -12.00 -5.87 4.33
CA LEU A 132 -10.56 -6.02 4.35
C LEU A 132 -9.93 -4.77 4.97
N PHE A 133 -9.15 -4.97 6.02
CA PHE A 133 -8.30 -3.96 6.66
C PHE A 133 -6.85 -4.14 6.20
N CYS A 134 -5.98 -3.18 6.54
CA CYS A 134 -4.54 -3.31 6.38
C CYS A 134 -3.83 -2.86 7.65
N ARG A 135 -2.83 -3.61 8.10
CA ARG A 135 -1.87 -3.15 9.10
C ARG A 135 -0.62 -2.67 8.38
N VAL A 136 -0.12 -1.51 8.79
CA VAL A 136 1.12 -0.92 8.27
C VAL A 136 2.19 -1.01 9.34
N TRP A 137 3.35 -1.55 8.99
CA TRP A 137 4.48 -1.69 9.91
C TRP A 137 5.72 -0.98 9.38
N VAL A 138 6.52 -0.43 10.28
CA VAL A 138 7.87 0.07 10.00
C VAL A 138 8.85 -0.75 10.84
N GLY A 139 9.71 -1.52 10.18
CA GLY A 139 10.49 -2.55 10.88
C GLY A 139 9.58 -3.54 11.62
N SER A 140 9.74 -3.64 12.94
CA SER A 140 8.88 -4.46 13.82
C SER A 140 7.77 -3.66 14.53
N GLU A 141 7.65 -2.36 14.27
CA GLU A 141 6.65 -1.51 14.92
C GLU A 141 5.38 -1.38 14.09
N LEU A 142 4.23 -1.58 14.73
CA LEU A 142 2.92 -1.30 14.13
C LEU A 142 2.67 0.21 14.13
N VAL A 143 2.36 0.77 12.97
CA VAL A 143 1.86 2.15 12.84
C VAL A 143 0.41 2.18 13.31
N MET A 144 0.12 2.99 14.32
CA MET A 144 -1.21 3.09 14.89
C MET A 144 -2.00 4.19 14.18
N ALA A 145 -2.63 3.81 13.09
CA ALA A 145 -3.59 4.65 12.41
C ALA A 145 -4.99 4.35 12.95
N SER A 146 -5.54 5.24 13.77
CA SER A 146 -6.96 5.21 14.12
C SER A 146 -7.71 6.28 13.32
N TYR A 147 -8.86 5.91 12.78
CA TYR A 147 -9.82 6.83 12.19
C TYR A 147 -11.21 6.52 12.73
N ASN A 148 -12.10 7.51 12.66
CA ASN A 148 -13.48 7.43 13.12
C ASN A 148 -14.40 8.10 12.09
N GLU A 149 -15.69 8.22 12.41
CA GLU A 149 -16.69 8.82 11.53
C GLU A 149 -16.48 10.32 11.27
N GLN A 150 -15.74 11.01 12.15
CA GLN A 150 -15.44 12.45 12.05
C GLN A 150 -14.12 12.70 11.31
N THR A 151 -13.53 11.65 10.73
CA THR A 151 -12.25 11.76 10.05
C THR A 151 -12.40 12.50 8.73
N GLU A 152 -11.71 13.64 8.61
CA GLU A 152 -11.66 14.46 7.40
C GLU A 152 -10.78 13.80 6.32
N TRP A 153 -11.37 12.84 5.62
CA TRP A 153 -10.65 11.98 4.67
C TRP A 153 -9.90 12.73 3.59
N ARG A 154 -10.48 13.82 3.07
CA ARG A 154 -9.81 14.66 2.08
C ARG A 154 -8.46 15.19 2.59
N GLN A 155 -8.44 15.69 3.82
CA GLN A 155 -7.21 16.20 4.45
C GLN A 155 -6.19 15.08 4.65
N ILE A 156 -6.63 13.91 5.12
CA ILE A 156 -5.74 12.75 5.28
C ILE A 156 -5.11 12.34 3.95
N TRP A 157 -5.88 12.33 2.87
CA TRP A 157 -5.38 11.94 1.56
C TRP A 157 -4.37 12.95 1.02
N GLU A 158 -4.67 14.24 1.12
CA GLU A 158 -3.76 15.32 0.73
C GLU A 158 -2.43 15.22 1.51
N GLN A 159 -2.48 14.95 2.82
CA GLN A 159 -1.28 14.74 3.64
C GLN A 159 -0.50 13.49 3.25
N ALA A 160 -1.16 12.35 3.05
CA ALA A 160 -0.53 11.10 2.67
C ALA A 160 0.21 11.22 1.33
N LEU A 161 -0.41 11.89 0.35
CA LEU A 161 0.21 12.19 -0.95
C LEU A 161 1.41 13.12 -0.80
N ALA A 162 1.29 14.19 0.00
CA ALA A 162 2.36 15.15 0.22
C ALA A 162 3.60 14.49 0.87
N VAL A 163 3.38 13.68 1.92
CA VAL A 163 4.44 12.91 2.59
C VAL A 163 5.15 11.96 1.63
N THR A 164 4.38 11.21 0.85
CA THR A 164 4.94 10.25 -0.13
C THR A 164 5.76 10.97 -1.20
N LYS A 165 5.25 12.11 -1.69
CA LYS A 165 5.94 12.92 -2.70
C LYS A 165 7.25 13.51 -2.16
N ALA A 166 7.24 14.06 -0.95
CA ALA A 166 8.44 14.62 -0.32
C ALA A 166 9.53 13.55 -0.11
N ALA A 167 9.15 12.33 0.28
CA ALA A 167 10.09 11.22 0.46
C ALA A 167 10.85 10.89 -0.84
N LEU A 168 10.16 10.95 -1.97
CA LEU A 168 10.76 10.72 -3.29
C LEU A 168 11.72 11.85 -3.69
N GLU A 169 11.31 13.10 -3.52
CA GLU A 169 12.11 14.27 -3.90
C GLU A 169 13.43 14.34 -3.13
N MET A 170 13.44 13.92 -1.86
CA MET A 170 14.65 13.87 -1.04
C MET A 170 15.59 12.69 -1.40
N ALA A 171 15.11 11.70 -2.16
CA ALA A 171 15.89 10.52 -2.57
C ALA A 171 16.81 10.79 -3.79
N PHE A 172 16.65 11.93 -4.45
CA PHE A 172 17.41 12.41 -5.60
C PHE A 172 18.16 13.70 -5.28
#